data_AF-A0AAN4YXL9-F1
#
_entry.id   AF-A0AAN4YXL9-F1
#
_cell.length_a   1.000
_cell.length_b   1.000
_cell.length_c   1.000
_cell.angle_alpha   90.00
_cell.angle_beta   90.00
_cell.angle_gamma   90.00
#
_symmetry.space_group_name_H-M   'P 1'
#
loop_
_entity.id
_entity.type
_entity.pdbx_description
1 polymer ?
#
loop_
_entity_poly.entity_id
_entity_poly.type
_entity_poly.pdbx_seq_one_letter_code
_entity_poly.pdbx_strand_id
1 'polypeptide(L)'
;MFTLLTSDLIITNIVPQLPLTPYADSEDLNRSIETLESIEPLLLSDSHRNAYSALLNTYNALKRSERDGFVAFTGFYDDWGRMSNREFMEFLDPGNYVSRILFLHYVVVSIMLQPVFRILRKPRMLVFPKDELPLLQRGVYIYECLPSEVRGLVEWQFQFITVHKASLEGPGLRPVMEDSSELTTV
;
A
#
# COMPACT_ATOMS: atom_id res chain seq x y z
N MET A 1 -10.86 4.76 -21.33
CA MET A 1 -10.78 6.05 -20.63
C MET A 1 -10.60 5.73 -19.15
N PHE A 2 -9.45 6.02 -18.55
CA PHE A 2 -9.28 5.88 -17.11
C PHE A 2 -10.04 7.03 -16.45
N THR A 3 -11.13 6.74 -15.75
CA THR A 3 -11.83 7.74 -14.96
C THR A 3 -10.94 8.06 -13.77
N LEU A 4 -10.32 9.24 -13.76
CA LEU A 4 -9.71 9.78 -12.55
C LEU A 4 -10.84 9.93 -11.53
N LEU A 5 -10.79 9.14 -10.46
CA LEU A 5 -11.70 9.31 -9.34
C LEU A 5 -11.30 10.62 -8.64
N THR A 6 -12.10 11.66 -8.83
CA THR A 6 -11.96 12.90 -8.03
C THR A 6 -12.27 12.58 -6.58
N SER A 7 -11.72 13.36 -5.64
CA SER A 7 -11.94 13.18 -4.20
C SER A 7 -13.44 13.09 -3.85
N ASP A 8 -14.28 13.86 -4.54
CA ASP A 8 -15.74 13.83 -4.38
C ASP A 8 -16.38 12.48 -4.78
N LEU A 9 -15.89 11.85 -5.86
CA LEU A 9 -16.35 10.52 -6.29
C LEU A 9 -15.92 9.43 -5.31
N ILE A 10 -14.73 9.55 -4.73
CA ILE A 10 -14.24 8.65 -3.67
C ILE A 10 -15.13 8.79 -2.43
N ILE A 11 -15.36 10.01 -1.95
CA ILE A 11 -16.16 10.27 -0.75
C ILE A 11 -17.61 9.81 -0.95
N THR A 12 -18.21 10.07 -2.10
CA THR A 12 -19.63 9.79 -2.33
C THR A 12 -19.90 8.30 -2.57
N ASN A 13 -19.04 7.62 -3.34
CA ASN A 13 -19.34 6.27 -3.81
C ASN A 13 -18.50 5.19 -3.15
N ILE A 14 -17.27 5.49 -2.72
CA ILE A 14 -16.30 4.49 -2.25
C ILE A 14 -16.33 4.40 -0.73
N VAL A 15 -16.17 5.53 -0.04
CA VAL A 15 -16.07 5.60 1.43
C VAL A 15 -17.22 4.93 2.17
N PRO A 16 -18.51 5.04 1.76
CA PRO A 16 -19.61 4.41 2.48
C PRO A 16 -19.57 2.88 2.49
N GLN A 17 -18.91 2.27 1.50
CA GLN A 17 -18.79 0.80 1.38
C GLN A 17 -17.70 0.23 2.31
N LEU A 18 -16.86 1.10 2.86
CA LEU A 18 -15.70 0.68 3.63
C LEU A 18 -16.02 0.45 5.10
N PRO A 19 -15.42 -0.59 5.71
CA PRO A 19 -15.64 -0.91 7.11
C PRO A 19 -15.17 0.21 8.03
N LEU A 20 -15.94 0.42 9.10
CA LEU A 20 -15.62 1.35 10.18
C LEU A 20 -14.79 0.70 11.29
N THR A 21 -14.42 -0.56 11.13
CA THR A 21 -13.57 -1.27 12.09
C THR A 21 -12.12 -0.86 11.91
N PRO A 22 -11.34 -0.76 13.00
CA PRO A 22 -9.89 -0.62 12.94
C PRO A 22 -9.24 -1.75 12.15
N TYR A 23 -7.99 -1.54 11.74
CA TYR A 23 -7.15 -2.63 11.26
C TYR A 23 -7.01 -3.72 12.33
N ALA A 24 -7.12 -4.97 11.91
CA ALA A 24 -7.28 -6.11 12.82
C ALA A 24 -6.04 -6.38 13.69
N ASP A 25 -4.84 -6.18 13.15
CA ASP A 25 -3.59 -6.45 13.86
C ASP A 25 -2.97 -5.16 14.42
N SER A 26 -3.27 -4.86 15.68
CA SER A 26 -2.75 -3.67 16.33
C SER A 26 -1.25 -3.73 16.59
N GLU A 27 -0.65 -4.92 16.70
CA GLU A 27 0.78 -5.08 16.96
C GLU A 27 1.57 -4.72 15.71
N ASP A 28 1.19 -5.26 14.55
CA ASP A 28 1.80 -4.93 13.26
C ASP A 28 1.68 -3.43 12.94
N LEU A 29 0.52 -2.84 13.26
CA LEU A 29 0.29 -1.42 13.05
C LEU A 29 1.15 -0.54 13.97
N ASN A 30 1.25 -0.88 15.26
CA ASN A 30 2.10 -0.13 16.19
C ASN A 30 3.58 -0.27 15.81
N ARG A 31 4.02 -1.48 15.43
CA ARG A 31 5.37 -1.73 14.95
C ARG A 31 5.71 -0.92 13.70
N SER A 32 4.75 -0.79 12.78
CA SER A 32 4.89 0.05 11.59
C SER A 32 5.07 1.54 11.93
N ILE A 33 4.39 2.03 12.96
CA ILE A 33 4.52 3.40 13.44
C ILE A 33 5.88 3.62 14.10
N GLU A 34 6.27 2.75 15.04
CA GLU A 34 7.55 2.86 15.75
C GLU A 34 8.75 2.87 14.79
N THR A 35 8.74 1.95 13.81
CA THR A 35 9.79 1.86 12.79
C THR A 35 9.78 3.08 11.87
N LEU A 36 8.60 3.62 11.52
CA LEU A 36 8.51 4.86 10.75
C LEU A 36 9.06 6.05 11.55
N GLU A 37 8.66 6.23 12.80
CA GLU A 37 9.16 7.31 13.65
C GLU A 37 10.69 7.25 13.82
N SER A 38 11.27 6.05 13.84
CA SER A 38 12.73 5.87 13.91
C SER A 38 13.51 6.44 12.72
N ILE A 39 12.87 6.63 11.56
CA ILE A 39 13.51 7.16 10.35
C ILE A 39 13.32 8.68 10.19
N GLU A 40 12.55 9.33 11.06
CA GLU A 40 12.32 10.79 11.03
C GLU A 40 13.62 11.62 10.96
N PRO A 41 14.71 11.27 11.70
CA PRO A 41 15.97 12.01 11.61
C PRO A 41 16.65 11.96 10.23
N LEU A 42 16.29 11.01 9.38
CA LEU A 42 16.87 10.82 8.04
C LEU A 42 16.15 11.65 6.96
N LEU A 43 15.06 12.36 7.30
CA LEU A 43 14.26 13.10 6.34
C LEU A 43 14.96 14.41 5.93
N LEU A 44 15.68 14.36 4.80
CA LEU A 44 16.44 15.50 4.27
C LEU A 44 15.65 16.49 3.41
N SER A 45 14.61 16.03 2.70
CA SER A 45 13.86 16.85 1.72
C SER A 45 12.39 16.97 2.07
N ASP A 46 11.71 17.95 1.47
CA ASP A 46 10.27 18.12 1.64
C ASP A 46 9.49 16.91 1.11
N SER A 47 9.94 16.30 0.01
CA SER A 47 9.35 15.05 -0.50
C SER A 47 9.44 13.91 0.51
N HIS A 48 10.54 13.79 1.26
CA HIS A 48 10.65 12.80 2.34
C HIS A 48 9.66 13.10 3.47
N ARG A 49 9.56 14.37 3.89
CA ARG A 49 8.66 14.81 4.96
C ARG A 49 7.18 14.63 4.61
N ASN A 50 6.83 14.89 3.35
CA ASN A 50 5.47 14.70 2.85
C ASN A 50 5.12 13.21 2.83
N ALA A 51 5.98 12.37 2.24
CA ALA A 51 5.77 10.92 2.22
C ALA A 51 5.71 10.33 3.63
N TYR A 52 6.60 10.74 4.54
CA TYR A 52 6.57 10.37 5.95
C TYR A 52 5.25 10.74 6.62
N SER A 53 4.81 12.00 6.45
CA SER A 53 3.58 12.50 7.06
C SER A 53 2.35 11.75 6.52
N ALA A 54 2.31 11.48 5.22
CA ALA A 54 1.24 10.68 4.61
C ALA A 54 1.21 9.24 5.15
N LEU A 55 2.38 8.60 5.32
CA LEU A 55 2.48 7.25 5.91
C LEU A 55 2.00 7.25 7.36
N LEU A 56 2.50 8.18 8.17
CA LEU A 56 2.16 8.27 9.60
C LEU A 56 0.68 8.59 9.79
N ASN A 57 0.12 9.49 8.98
CA ASN A 57 -1.31 9.79 8.98
C ASN A 57 -2.13 8.56 8.61
N THR A 58 -1.69 7.78 7.63
CA THR A 58 -2.38 6.55 7.21
C THR A 58 -2.37 5.50 8.32
N TYR A 59 -1.23 5.24 8.96
CA TYR A 59 -1.17 4.29 10.07
C TYR A 59 -2.03 4.73 11.26
N ASN A 60 -1.96 6.01 11.63
CA ASN A 60 -2.81 6.54 12.71
C ASN A 60 -4.31 6.53 12.35
N ALA A 61 -4.65 6.66 11.07
CA ALA A 61 -6.02 6.53 10.60
C ALA A 61 -6.52 5.08 10.65
N LEU A 62 -5.67 4.11 10.31
CA LEU A 62 -5.97 2.67 10.44
C LEU A 62 -6.26 2.23 11.88
N LYS A 63 -5.70 2.94 12.88
CA LYS A 63 -6.07 2.73 14.30
C LYS A 63 -7.54 3.05 14.59
N ARG A 64 -8.12 3.99 13.84
CA ARG A 64 -9.53 4.40 14.00
C ARG A 64 -10.44 3.53 13.15
N SER A 65 -10.15 3.43 11.86
CA SER A 65 -10.88 2.55 10.95
C SER A 65 -10.11 2.29 9.66
N GLU A 66 -10.37 1.16 9.02
CA GLU A 66 -9.90 0.85 7.67
C GLU A 66 -10.39 1.87 6.63
N ARG A 67 -11.60 2.40 6.80
CA ARG A 67 -12.13 3.52 6.02
C ARG A 67 -11.26 4.78 6.13
N ASP A 68 -10.99 5.22 7.35
CA ASP A 68 -10.16 6.41 7.60
C ASP A 68 -8.76 6.18 7.04
N GLY A 69 -8.21 4.98 7.24
CA GLY A 69 -6.93 4.55 6.68
C GLY A 69 -6.90 4.68 5.16
N PHE A 70 -7.92 4.18 4.47
CA PHE A 70 -8.01 4.30 3.01
C PHE A 70 -8.09 5.77 2.56
N VAL A 71 -8.91 6.59 3.21
CA VAL A 71 -9.02 8.01 2.85
C VAL A 71 -7.66 8.72 3.04
N ALA A 72 -6.99 8.50 4.16
CA ALA A 72 -5.65 9.04 4.40
C ALA A 72 -4.63 8.55 3.35
N PHE A 73 -4.69 7.26 2.99
CA PHE A 73 -3.83 6.68 1.97
C PHE A 73 -4.04 7.29 0.58
N THR A 74 -5.27 7.67 0.23
CA THR A 74 -5.51 8.35 -1.07
C THR A 74 -4.79 9.70 -1.17
N GLY A 75 -4.47 10.34 -0.04
CA GLY A 75 -3.70 11.59 0.02
C GLY A 75 -2.29 11.49 -0.59
N PHE A 76 -1.69 10.29 -0.66
CA PHE A 76 -0.40 10.11 -1.35
C PHE A 76 -0.43 10.59 -2.80
N TYR A 77 -1.55 10.38 -3.50
CA TYR A 77 -1.68 10.77 -4.90
C TYR A 77 -1.78 12.29 -5.07
N ASP A 78 -2.36 12.99 -4.09
CA ASP A 78 -2.41 14.44 -4.08
C ASP A 78 -1.02 15.03 -3.83
N ASP A 79 -0.25 14.46 -2.91
CA ASP A 79 1.12 14.88 -2.62
C ASP A 79 2.03 14.64 -3.83
N TRP A 80 1.94 13.47 -4.47
CA TRP A 80 2.68 13.18 -5.70
C TRP A 80 2.26 14.08 -6.86
N GLY A 81 0.97 14.41 -6.97
CA GLY A 81 0.46 15.32 -7.99
C GLY A 81 0.94 16.76 -7.84
N ARG A 82 1.38 17.16 -6.64
CA ARG A 82 1.93 18.49 -6.36
C ARG A 82 3.45 18.56 -6.52
N MET A 83 4.15 17.43 -6.53
CA MET A 83 5.61 17.40 -6.72
C MET A 83 5.97 17.92 -8.11
N SER A 84 7.06 18.67 -8.18
CA SER A 84 7.68 18.96 -9.48
C SER A 84 8.24 17.68 -10.10
N ASN A 85 8.34 17.64 -11.44
CA ASN A 85 8.98 16.50 -12.12
C ASN A 85 10.38 16.21 -11.58
N ARG A 86 11.14 17.24 -11.22
CA ARG A 86 12.49 17.09 -10.66
C ARG A 86 12.43 16.41 -9.29
N GLU A 87 11.61 16.92 -8.36
CA GLU A 87 11.45 16.31 -7.04
C GLU A 87 10.97 14.87 -7.12
N PHE A 88 10.04 14.57 -8.03
CA PHE A 88 9.56 13.22 -8.24
C PHE A 88 10.68 12.28 -8.71
N MET A 89 11.51 12.72 -9.66
CA MET A 89 12.65 11.95 -10.15
C MET A 89 13.73 11.76 -9.07
N GLU A 90 14.02 12.79 -8.27
CA GLU A 90 14.94 12.72 -7.12
C GLU A 90 14.41 11.79 -6.02
N PHE A 91 13.10 11.78 -5.79
CA PHE A 91 12.47 10.86 -4.85
C PHE A 91 12.57 9.41 -5.33
N LEU A 92 12.47 9.18 -6.64
CA LEU A 92 12.60 7.85 -7.25
C LEU A 92 14.06 7.41 -7.50
N ASP A 93 15.04 8.26 -7.21
CA ASP A 93 16.44 7.98 -7.51
C ASP A 93 16.91 6.70 -6.80
N PRO A 94 17.56 5.77 -7.50
CA PRO A 94 18.06 4.53 -6.91
C PRO A 94 19.09 4.71 -5.77
N GLY A 95 19.82 5.82 -5.74
CA GLY A 95 20.75 6.16 -4.65
C GLY A 95 20.05 6.78 -3.43
N ASN A 96 18.80 7.20 -3.56
CA ASN A 96 18.02 7.77 -2.46
C ASN A 96 17.48 6.67 -1.54
N TYR A 97 18.31 6.21 -0.61
CA TYR A 97 17.94 5.16 0.33
C TYR A 97 16.82 5.57 1.30
N VAL A 98 16.64 6.87 1.60
CA VAL A 98 15.57 7.34 2.49
C VAL A 98 14.20 7.18 1.81
N SER A 99 14.08 7.58 0.54
CA SER A 99 12.87 7.32 -0.25
C SER A 99 12.56 5.83 -0.38
N ARG A 100 13.59 4.99 -0.50
CA ARG A 100 13.44 3.53 -0.56
C ARG A 100 12.93 2.93 0.75
N ILE A 101 13.43 3.42 1.88
CA ILE A 101 12.91 3.07 3.22
C ILE A 101 11.44 3.46 3.32
N LEU A 102 11.08 4.69 2.94
CA LEU A 102 9.68 5.15 2.91
C LEU A 102 8.83 4.29 1.97
N PHE A 103 9.37 3.84 0.84
CA PHE A 103 8.67 2.95 -0.08
C PHE A 103 8.36 1.58 0.54
N LEU A 104 9.23 1.03 1.41
CA LEU A 104 8.93 -0.21 2.12
C LEU A 104 7.71 -0.06 3.03
N HIS A 105 7.60 1.07 3.74
CA HIS A 105 6.39 1.39 4.50
C HIS A 105 5.15 1.54 3.61
N TYR A 106 5.30 2.15 2.42
CA TYR A 106 4.23 2.22 1.43
C TYR A 106 3.74 0.82 1.01
N VAL A 107 4.65 -0.14 0.80
CA VAL A 107 4.27 -1.53 0.50
C VAL A 107 3.54 -2.15 1.69
N VAL A 108 4.03 -1.98 2.92
CA VAL A 108 3.38 -2.49 4.13
C VAL A 108 1.96 -1.96 4.28
N VAL A 109 1.75 -0.65 4.16
CA VAL A 109 0.40 -0.08 4.30
C VAL A 109 -0.52 -0.51 3.16
N SER A 110 0.03 -0.74 1.96
CA SER A 110 -0.71 -1.32 0.83
C SER A 110 -1.13 -2.77 1.07
N ILE A 111 -0.37 -3.53 1.87
CA ILE A 111 -0.74 -4.86 2.35
C ILE A 111 -1.87 -4.75 3.39
N MET A 112 -1.73 -3.85 4.36
CA MET A 112 -2.74 -3.64 5.42
C MET A 112 -4.10 -3.21 4.84
N LEU A 113 -4.10 -2.47 3.73
CA LEU A 113 -5.29 -2.05 3.01
C LEU A 113 -5.84 -3.08 2.00
N GLN A 114 -5.26 -4.28 1.89
CA GLN A 114 -5.80 -5.31 0.99
C GLN A 114 -7.27 -5.68 1.23
N PRO A 115 -7.77 -5.81 2.48
CA PRO A 115 -9.19 -6.05 2.71
C PRO A 115 -10.07 -4.98 2.08
N VAL A 116 -9.68 -3.70 2.22
CA VAL A 116 -10.33 -2.55 1.59
C VAL A 116 -10.29 -2.68 0.07
N PHE A 117 -9.13 -2.93 -0.52
CA PHE A 117 -8.99 -3.05 -1.99
C PHE A 117 -9.80 -4.21 -2.56
N ARG A 118 -10.00 -5.29 -1.80
CA ARG A 118 -10.87 -6.42 -2.19
C ARG A 118 -12.34 -6.03 -2.22
N ILE A 119 -12.82 -5.24 -1.26
CA ILE A 119 -14.19 -4.69 -1.28
C ILE A 119 -14.39 -3.80 -2.50
N LEU A 120 -13.38 -2.99 -2.83
CA LEU A 120 -13.44 -2.03 -3.94
C LEU A 120 -13.22 -2.64 -5.32
N ARG A 121 -12.73 -3.89 -5.40
CA ARG A 121 -12.60 -4.60 -6.66
C ARG A 121 -14.00 -4.80 -7.24
N LYS A 122 -14.31 -4.09 -8.32
CA LYS A 122 -15.46 -4.43 -9.17
C LYS A 122 -15.32 -5.88 -9.63
N PRO A 123 -16.43 -6.64 -9.79
CA PRO A 123 -16.40 -7.92 -10.46
C PRO A 123 -15.71 -7.77 -11.82
N ARG A 124 -14.59 -8.47 -12.00
CA ARG A 124 -13.88 -8.54 -13.28
C ARG A 124 -14.13 -9.92 -13.86
N MET A 125 -14.36 -9.98 -15.17
CA MET A 125 -14.46 -11.25 -15.92
C MET A 125 -13.19 -12.11 -15.78
N LEU A 126 -12.05 -11.48 -15.46
CA LEU A 126 -10.77 -12.14 -15.15
C LEU A 126 -10.22 -11.58 -13.84
N VAL A 127 -10.09 -12.45 -12.84
CA VAL A 127 -9.36 -12.18 -11.61
C VAL A 127 -7.99 -12.82 -11.74
N PHE A 128 -6.94 -12.00 -11.73
CA PHE A 128 -5.57 -12.51 -11.71
C PHE A 128 -5.17 -12.77 -10.25
N PRO A 129 -4.90 -14.03 -9.86
CA PRO A 129 -4.68 -14.39 -8.46
C PRO A 129 -3.46 -13.71 -7.80
N LYS A 130 -2.62 -13.03 -8.59
CA LYS A 130 -1.30 -12.53 -8.19
C LYS A 130 -1.06 -11.05 -8.58
N ASP A 131 -2.12 -10.27 -8.77
CA ASP A 131 -2.03 -8.84 -9.09
C ASP A 131 -1.18 -8.03 -8.10
N GLU A 132 -1.12 -8.48 -6.84
CA GLU A 132 -0.37 -7.83 -5.76
C GLU A 132 1.12 -8.22 -5.77
N LEU A 133 1.48 -9.33 -6.44
CA LEU A 133 2.83 -9.90 -6.40
C LEU A 133 3.93 -8.95 -6.91
N PRO A 134 3.74 -8.16 -7.99
CA PRO A 134 4.77 -7.24 -8.47
C PRO A 134 5.16 -6.18 -7.42
N LEU A 135 4.21 -5.67 -6.64
CA LEU A 135 4.50 -4.68 -5.59
C LEU A 135 5.31 -5.31 -4.45
N LEU A 136 4.97 -6.55 -4.07
CA LEU A 136 5.70 -7.27 -3.02
C LEU A 136 7.12 -7.65 -3.47
N GLN A 137 7.28 -8.11 -4.71
CA GLN A 137 8.59 -8.36 -5.31
C GLN A 137 9.44 -7.09 -5.36
N ARG A 138 8.84 -5.95 -5.70
CA ARG A 138 9.51 -4.64 -5.67
C ARG A 138 9.97 -4.29 -4.25
N GLY A 139 9.14 -4.51 -3.23
CA GLY A 139 9.49 -4.30 -1.83
C GLY A 139 10.70 -5.12 -1.40
N VAL A 140 10.69 -6.43 -1.66
CA VAL A 140 11.83 -7.34 -1.38
C VAL A 140 13.11 -6.84 -2.06
N TYR A 141 13.04 -6.54 -3.35
CA TYR A 141 14.20 -6.06 -4.11
C TYR A 141 14.75 -4.74 -3.57
N ILE A 142 13.88 -3.81 -3.15
CA ILE A 142 14.31 -2.53 -2.57
C ILE A 142 15.11 -2.77 -1.30
N TYR A 143 14.63 -3.62 -0.39
CA TYR A 143 15.34 -3.95 0.85
C TYR A 143 16.72 -4.56 0.55
N GLU A 144 16.80 -5.52 -0.38
CA GLU A 144 18.05 -6.17 -0.78
C GLU A 144 19.09 -5.19 -1.34
N CYS A 145 18.64 -4.08 -1.92
CA CYS A 145 19.47 -3.02 -2.47
C CYS A 145 19.78 -1.88 -1.49
N LEU A 146 19.28 -1.91 -0.25
CA LEU A 146 19.63 -0.92 0.76
C LEU A 146 21.07 -1.09 1.24
N PRO A 147 21.78 0.00 1.59
CA PRO A 147 23.05 -0.07 2.31
C PRO A 147 22.90 -0.90 3.59
N SER A 148 23.91 -1.71 3.91
CA SER A 148 23.83 -2.65 5.05
C SER A 148 23.59 -1.94 6.40
N GLU A 149 24.07 -0.72 6.51
CA GLU A 149 24.05 0.15 7.68
C GLU A 149 22.63 0.60 8.03
N VAL A 150 21.72 0.65 7.04
CA VAL A 150 20.35 1.16 7.22
C VAL A 150 19.29 0.06 7.17
N ARG A 151 19.64 -1.17 6.77
CA ARG A 151 18.69 -2.29 6.69
C ARG A 151 17.98 -2.58 8.00
N GLY A 152 18.70 -2.46 9.12
CA GLY A 152 18.14 -2.69 10.45
C GLY A 152 16.95 -1.78 10.80
N LEU A 153 16.82 -0.63 10.14
CA LEU A 153 15.69 0.30 10.35
C LEU A 153 14.37 -0.23 9.78
N VAL A 154 14.44 -1.15 8.81
CA VAL A 154 13.28 -1.65 8.04
C VAL A 154 13.24 -3.17 7.90
N GLU A 155 13.97 -3.86 8.78
CA GLU A 155 14.01 -5.32 8.82
C GLU A 155 12.61 -5.92 9.02
N TRP A 156 11.82 -5.30 9.89
CA TRP A 156 10.46 -5.77 10.15
C TRP A 156 9.56 -5.62 8.91
N GLN A 157 9.64 -4.50 8.19
CA GLN A 157 8.91 -4.28 6.93
C GLN A 157 9.27 -5.37 5.92
N PHE A 158 10.56 -5.68 5.79
CA PHE A 158 11.03 -6.72 4.89
C PHE A 158 10.46 -8.10 5.24
N GLN A 159 10.49 -8.48 6.51
CA GLN A 159 9.94 -9.74 6.99
C GLN A 159 8.42 -9.81 6.73
N PHE A 160 7.70 -8.74 7.06
CA PHE A 160 6.26 -8.62 6.83
C PHE A 160 5.91 -8.80 5.35
N ILE A 161 6.58 -8.06 4.46
CA ILE A 161 6.39 -8.16 2.99
C ILE A 161 6.71 -9.57 2.50
N THR A 162 7.77 -10.20 3.01
CA THR A 162 8.21 -11.54 2.58
C THR A 162 7.17 -12.61 2.94
N VAL A 163 6.59 -12.56 4.14
CA VAL A 163 5.53 -13.48 4.58
C VAL A 163 4.29 -13.35 3.69
N HIS A 164 3.87 -12.12 3.40
CA HIS A 164 2.74 -11.86 2.51
C HIS A 164 3.02 -12.30 1.06
N LYS A 165 4.23 -12.09 0.56
CA LYS A 165 4.66 -12.56 -0.77
C LYS A 165 4.58 -14.08 -0.86
N ALA A 166 5.13 -14.79 0.13
CA ALA A 166 5.13 -16.26 0.16
C ALA A 166 3.70 -16.82 0.17
N SER A 167 2.77 -16.14 0.87
CA SER A 167 1.35 -16.51 0.90
C SER A 167 0.67 -16.41 -0.47
N LEU A 168 1.09 -15.49 -1.34
CA LEU A 168 0.61 -15.38 -2.73
C LEU A 168 1.32 -16.32 -3.70
N GLU A 169 2.55 -16.73 -3.39
CA GLU A 169 3.36 -17.63 -4.22
C GLU A 169 3.07 -19.11 -3.98
N GLY A 170 2.55 -19.46 -2.79
CA GLY A 170 2.08 -20.81 -2.46
C GLY A 170 1.05 -21.34 -3.46
N PRO A 171 0.71 -22.65 -3.40
CA PRO A 171 -0.23 -23.27 -4.34
C PRO A 171 -1.64 -22.69 -4.16
N GLY A 172 -1.92 -21.59 -4.87
CA GLY A 172 -3.22 -20.95 -4.93
C GLY A 172 -4.22 -21.79 -5.72
N LEU A 173 -5.47 -21.79 -5.25
CA LEU A 173 -6.64 -22.36 -5.92
C LEU A 173 -6.61 -22.04 -7.42
N ARG A 174 -6.87 -23.07 -8.23
CA ARG A 174 -7.08 -22.95 -9.68
C ARG A 174 -8.13 -21.85 -9.93
N PRO A 175 -8.00 -21.07 -11.02
CA PRO A 175 -9.02 -20.10 -11.39
C PRO A 175 -10.37 -20.82 -11.46
N VAL A 176 -11.30 -20.41 -10.60
CA VAL A 176 -12.69 -20.85 -10.69
C VAL A 176 -13.30 -20.06 -11.83
N MET A 177 -13.60 -20.73 -12.95
CA MET A 177 -14.54 -20.20 -13.91
C MET A 177 -15.90 -20.14 -13.21
N GLU A 178 -16.46 -18.94 -13.03
CA GLU A 178 -17.89 -18.82 -12.75
C GLU A 178 -18.64 -19.31 -13.99
N ASP A 179 -19.23 -20.49 -13.86
CA ASP A 179 -19.98 -21.17 -14.89
C ASP A 179 -21.20 -20.31 -15.25
N SER A 180 -21.15 -19.66 -16.41
CA SER A 180 -22.26 -18.90 -16.96
C SER A 180 -23.22 -19.88 -17.65
N SER A 181 -23.88 -20.70 -16.84
CA SER A 181 -24.93 -21.61 -17.31
C SER A 181 -26.27 -21.25 -16.69
N GLU A 182 -26.96 -20.29 -17.30
CA GLU A 182 -28.42 -20.33 -17.38
C GLU A 182 -28.84 -20.05 -18.83
N LEU A 183 -28.84 -21.11 -19.63
CA LEU A 183 -29.83 -21.27 -20.69
C LEU A 183 -31.20 -21.38 -20.03
N THR A 184 -32.11 -20.45 -20.32
CA THR A 184 -33.53 -20.82 -20.37
C THR A 184 -34.10 -20.33 -21.69
N THR A 185 -34.20 -21.26 -22.63
CA THR A 185 -35.10 -21.19 -23.78
C THR A 185 -36.37 -21.90 -23.37
N VAL A 186 -37.48 -21.17 -23.21
CA VAL A 186 -38.83 -21.46 -23.73
C VAL A 186 -39.58 -20.13 -23.81
#